data_AF-A0A949LL13-F1
#
_entry.id   AF-A0A949LL13-F1
#
_cell.length_a   1.000
_cell.length_b   1.000
_cell.length_c   1.000
_cell.angle_alpha   90.00
_cell.angle_beta   90.00
_cell.angle_gamma   90.00
#
_symmetry.space_group_name_H-M   'P 1'
#
loop_
_entity.id
_entity.type
_entity.pdbx_description
1 polymer ?
#
loop_
_entity_poly.entity_id
_entity_poly.type
_entity_poly.pdbx_seq_one_letter_code
_entity_poly.pdbx_strand_id
1 'polypeptide(L)'
;MNIPASHQERLSFLARVTEKECVHLLQTDARLFGDLFTVEDAQKIESDPILAERLDAFVSRFGRLQDTVGDKLLPALLISMAEKTGAAIDNLDRAEKLGFIESADSWMEMRRLRNQMVHEYIEDLAILASALRSGHAFVPSLVKSARLCVERAHRLIT
;
A
#
# COMPACT_ATOMS: atom_id res chain seq x y z
N MET A 1 -27.55 7.88 7.85
CA MET A 1 -27.15 8.84 6.81
C MET A 1 -27.31 8.11 5.49
N ASN A 2 -28.16 8.56 4.55
CA ASN A 2 -28.34 7.85 3.28
C ASN A 2 -27.22 8.24 2.32
N ILE A 3 -26.22 7.37 2.19
CA ILE A 3 -25.16 7.51 1.20
C ILE A 3 -25.80 7.32 -0.19
N PRO A 4 -25.56 8.19 -1.19
CA PRO A 4 -26.09 8.02 -2.54
C PRO A 4 -25.70 6.65 -3.13
N ALA A 5 -26.60 6.02 -3.90
CA ALA A 5 -26.36 4.69 -4.48
C ALA A 5 -25.05 4.61 -5.28
N SER A 6 -24.74 5.66 -6.06
CA SER A 6 -23.48 5.76 -6.81
C SER A 6 -22.23 5.77 -5.94
N HIS A 7 -22.30 6.34 -4.73
CA HIS A 7 -21.20 6.32 -3.77
C HIS A 7 -21.06 4.95 -3.11
N GLN A 8 -22.18 4.28 -2.82
CA GLN A 8 -22.17 2.90 -2.30
C GLN A 8 -21.54 1.93 -3.30
N GLU A 9 -21.92 2.01 -4.58
CA GLU A 9 -21.34 1.21 -5.65
C GLU A 9 -19.84 1.44 -5.79
N ARG A 10 -19.41 2.71 -5.78
CA ARG A 10 -17.98 3.08 -5.83
C ARG A 10 -17.22 2.51 -4.64
N LEU A 11 -17.74 2.63 -3.42
CA LEU A 11 -17.09 2.08 -2.23
C LEU A 11 -16.99 0.55 -2.30
N SER A 12 -18.07 -0.14 -2.68
CA SER A 12 -18.08 -1.60 -2.86
C SER A 12 -17.05 -2.04 -3.90
N PHE A 13 -16.95 -1.33 -5.01
CA PHE A 13 -15.92 -1.58 -6.03
C PHE A 13 -14.50 -1.41 -5.47
N LEU A 14 -14.22 -0.28 -4.81
CA LEU A 14 -12.89 0.01 -4.26
C LEU A 14 -12.50 -0.97 -3.14
N ALA A 15 -13.45 -1.35 -2.30
CA ALA A 15 -13.24 -2.34 -1.25
C ALA A 15 -12.81 -3.69 -1.83
N ARG A 16 -13.55 -4.20 -2.82
CA ARG A 16 -13.23 -5.46 -3.52
C ARG A 16 -11.87 -5.41 -4.25
N VAL A 17 -11.53 -4.28 -4.87
CA VAL A 17 -10.22 -4.12 -5.52
C VAL A 17 -9.10 -4.13 -4.48
N THR A 18 -9.28 -3.40 -3.38
CA THR A 18 -8.31 -3.30 -2.28
C THR A 18 -8.02 -4.67 -1.65
N GLU A 19 -9.05 -5.49 -1.42
CA GLU A 19 -8.88 -6.86 -0.91
C GLU A 19 -8.03 -7.72 -1.85
N LYS A 20 -8.29 -7.67 -3.16
CA LYS A 20 -7.50 -8.41 -4.16
C LYS A 20 -6.04 -7.95 -4.19
N GLU A 21 -5.82 -6.64 -4.11
CA GLU A 21 -4.47 -6.07 -4.06
C GLU A 21 -3.71 -6.50 -2.79
N CYS A 22 -4.38 -6.55 -1.64
CA CYS A 22 -3.80 -7.09 -0.41
C CYS A 22 -3.33 -8.55 -0.60
N VAL A 23 -4.17 -9.40 -1.19
CA VAL A 23 -3.83 -10.81 -1.45
C VAL A 23 -2.61 -10.92 -2.37
N HIS A 24 -2.61 -10.17 -3.48
CA HIS A 24 -1.51 -10.20 -4.44
C HIS A 24 -0.20 -9.66 -3.87
N LEU A 25 -0.25 -8.62 -3.04
CA LEU A 25 0.91 -8.08 -2.35
C LEU A 25 1.49 -9.11 -1.38
N LEU A 26 0.67 -9.67 -0.48
CA LEU A 26 1.10 -10.68 0.49
C LEU A 26 1.74 -11.91 -0.20
N GLN A 27 1.16 -12.37 -1.31
CA GLN A 27 1.71 -13.49 -2.08
C GLN A 27 3.06 -13.17 -2.73
N THR A 28 3.28 -11.94 -3.20
CA THR A 28 4.57 -11.55 -3.75
C THR A 28 5.59 -11.30 -2.67
N ASP A 29 5.19 -10.64 -1.59
CA ASP A 29 6.01 -10.38 -0.41
C ASP A 29 6.57 -11.69 0.15
N ALA A 30 5.71 -12.69 0.41
CA ALA A 30 6.14 -14.00 0.90
C ALA A 30 7.07 -14.76 -0.08
N ARG A 31 6.95 -14.53 -1.40
CA ARG A 31 7.81 -15.16 -2.42
C ARG A 31 9.15 -14.47 -2.59
N LEU A 32 9.21 -13.17 -2.33
CA LEU A 32 10.44 -12.37 -2.46
C LEU A 32 11.26 -12.38 -1.17
N PHE A 33 10.60 -12.37 -0.01
CA PHE A 33 11.21 -12.29 1.32
C PHE A 33 11.06 -13.58 2.14
N GLY A 34 10.68 -14.70 1.50
CA GLY A 34 10.48 -15.99 2.16
C GLY A 34 11.71 -16.49 2.92
N ASP A 35 12.89 -16.21 2.37
CA ASP A 35 14.16 -16.14 3.10
C ASP A 35 14.56 -14.65 3.14
N LEU A 36 15.05 -14.14 4.27
CA LEU A 36 15.38 -12.72 4.47
C LEU A 36 16.18 -12.17 3.27
N PHE A 37 15.65 -11.16 2.56
CA PHE A 37 16.31 -10.57 1.39
C PHE A 37 17.62 -9.87 1.79
N THR A 38 18.75 -10.42 1.34
CA THR A 38 20.09 -9.97 1.70
C THR A 38 20.72 -9.05 0.64
N VAL A 39 21.90 -8.50 0.94
CA VAL A 39 22.67 -7.72 -0.07
C VAL A 39 23.21 -8.65 -1.15
N GLU A 40 23.55 -9.89 -0.79
CA GLU A 40 23.97 -10.94 -1.70
C GLU A 40 22.85 -11.32 -2.69
N ASP A 41 21.59 -11.23 -2.28
CA ASP A 41 20.46 -11.42 -3.19
C ASP A 41 20.28 -10.21 -4.11
N ALA A 42 20.50 -9.00 -3.61
CA ALA A 42 20.49 -7.80 -4.44
C ALA A 42 21.55 -7.86 -5.57
N GLN A 43 22.73 -8.41 -5.30
CA GLN A 43 23.77 -8.63 -6.32
C GLN A 43 23.33 -9.58 -7.43
N LYS A 44 22.44 -10.53 -7.12
CA LYS A 44 21.97 -11.51 -8.11
C LYS A 44 20.91 -10.94 -9.04
N ILE A 45 20.26 -9.81 -8.72
CA ILE A 45 19.16 -9.22 -9.50
C ILE A 45 19.55 -9.06 -10.98
N GLU A 46 20.75 -8.53 -11.27
CA GLU A 46 21.19 -8.32 -12.66
C GLU A 46 21.39 -9.63 -13.44
N SER A 47 21.74 -10.70 -12.73
CA SER A 47 22.05 -12.02 -13.32
C SER A 47 20.90 -13.02 -13.25
N ASP A 48 19.85 -12.72 -12.47
CA ASP A 48 18.69 -13.58 -12.24
C ASP A 48 17.40 -12.85 -12.66
N PRO A 49 16.94 -13.06 -13.91
CA PRO A 49 15.72 -12.44 -14.42
C PRO A 49 14.48 -12.77 -13.58
N ILE A 50 14.43 -13.95 -12.96
CA ILE A 50 13.28 -14.36 -12.13
C ILE A 50 13.25 -13.54 -10.85
N LEU A 51 14.41 -13.27 -10.25
CA LEU A 51 14.52 -12.41 -9.07
C LEU A 51 14.15 -10.95 -9.42
N ALA A 52 14.63 -10.44 -10.54
CA ALA A 52 14.28 -9.10 -11.03
C ALA A 52 12.77 -8.95 -11.24
N GLU A 53 12.12 -9.90 -11.93
CA GLU A 53 10.66 -9.88 -12.12
C GLU A 53 9.88 -9.93 -10.80
N ARG A 54 10.37 -10.68 -9.79
CA ARG A 54 9.74 -10.73 -8.46
C ARG A 54 9.86 -9.41 -7.73
N LEU A 55 11.01 -8.76 -7.82
CA LEU A 55 11.27 -7.44 -7.28
C LEU A 55 10.32 -6.40 -7.91
N ASP A 56 10.26 -6.33 -9.24
CA ASP A 56 9.38 -5.42 -9.96
C ASP A 56 7.91 -5.64 -9.58
N ALA A 57 7.50 -6.91 -9.48
CA ALA A 57 6.16 -7.27 -9.04
C ALA A 57 5.89 -6.80 -7.60
N PHE A 58 6.87 -6.86 -6.70
CA PHE A 58 6.73 -6.38 -5.33
C PHE A 58 6.53 -4.87 -5.31
N VAL A 59 7.45 -4.12 -5.91
CA VAL A 59 7.43 -2.65 -5.94
C VAL A 59 6.13 -2.14 -6.57
N SER A 60 5.73 -2.73 -7.69
CA SER A 60 4.48 -2.40 -8.38
C SER A 60 3.25 -2.66 -7.51
N ARG A 61 3.18 -3.81 -6.83
CA ARG A 61 2.01 -4.19 -6.01
C ARG A 61 1.95 -3.38 -4.71
N PHE A 62 3.09 -3.11 -4.09
CA PHE A 62 3.20 -2.28 -2.88
C PHE A 62 2.69 -0.87 -3.15
N GLY A 63 3.23 -0.23 -4.20
CA GLY A 63 2.81 1.10 -4.61
C GLY A 63 1.33 1.15 -5.01
N ARG A 64 0.86 0.14 -5.75
CA ARG A 64 -0.55 0.07 -6.18
C ARG A 64 -1.52 0.00 -5.00
N LEU A 65 -1.27 -0.86 -4.02
CA LEU A 65 -2.13 -0.95 -2.84
C LEU A 65 -2.15 0.37 -2.07
N GLN A 66 -0.98 0.99 -1.91
CA GLN A 66 -0.87 2.29 -1.25
C GLN A 66 -1.68 3.38 -1.97
N ASP A 67 -1.56 3.49 -3.30
CA ASP A 67 -2.28 4.49 -4.09
C ASP A 67 -3.79 4.21 -4.11
N THR A 68 -4.19 2.93 -4.22
CA THR A 68 -5.61 2.54 -4.14
C THR A 68 -6.21 2.92 -2.79
N VAL A 69 -5.53 2.64 -1.69
CA VAL A 69 -6.03 2.98 -0.34
C VAL A 69 -6.00 4.48 -0.11
N GLY A 70 -4.84 5.11 -0.26
CA GLY A 70 -4.61 6.51 0.12
C GLY A 70 -5.30 7.52 -0.78
N ASP A 71 -5.31 7.29 -2.11
CA ASP A 71 -5.81 8.28 -3.07
C ASP A 71 -7.24 8.02 -3.52
N LYS A 72 -7.77 6.80 -3.32
CA LYS A 72 -9.09 6.42 -3.84
C LYS A 72 -10.06 5.98 -2.74
N LEU A 73 -9.72 4.93 -2.00
CA LEU A 73 -10.62 4.34 -0.99
C LEU A 73 -10.81 5.29 0.19
N LEU A 74 -9.73 5.86 0.73
CA LEU A 74 -9.78 6.74 1.88
C LEU A 74 -10.61 8.01 1.62
N PRO A 75 -10.40 8.78 0.54
CA PRO A 75 -11.28 9.92 0.25
C PRO A 75 -12.75 9.53 0.08
N ALA A 76 -13.03 8.41 -0.59
CA ALA A 76 -14.40 7.92 -0.76
C ALA A 76 -15.06 7.53 0.57
N LEU A 77 -14.29 6.92 1.49
CA LEU A 77 -14.72 6.60 2.85
C LEU A 77 -15.03 7.86 3.66
N LEU A 78 -14.13 8.84 3.64
CA LEU A 78 -14.29 10.10 4.35
C LEU A 78 -15.56 10.83 3.89
N ILE A 79 -15.77 10.97 2.57
CA ILE A 79 -16.99 11.56 2.00
C ILE A 79 -18.24 10.83 2.50
N SER A 80 -18.20 9.50 2.52
CA SER A 80 -19.34 8.68 2.95
C SER A 80 -19.62 8.74 4.45
N MET A 81 -18.63 9.18 5.24
CA MET A 81 -18.77 9.49 6.66
C MET A 81 -19.13 10.97 6.93
N ALA A 82 -19.39 11.76 5.88
CA ALA A 82 -19.56 13.21 5.94
C ALA A 82 -18.36 13.97 6.52
N GLU A 83 -17.16 13.41 6.37
CA GLU A 83 -15.90 14.09 6.69
C GLU A 83 -15.52 15.06 5.56
N LYS A 84 -14.76 16.10 5.92
CA LYS A 84 -14.16 16.99 4.91
C LYS A 84 -12.95 16.29 4.30
N THR A 85 -12.91 16.20 2.97
CA THR A 85 -11.73 15.77 2.23
C THR A 85 -10.91 16.97 1.77
N GLY A 86 -9.59 16.88 1.90
CA GLY A 86 -8.63 17.92 1.52
C GLY A 86 -7.48 17.35 0.69
N ALA A 87 -6.30 17.94 0.86
CA ALA A 87 -5.09 17.40 0.24
C ALA A 87 -4.80 15.98 0.76
N ALA A 88 -3.94 15.24 0.06
CA ALA A 88 -3.63 13.86 0.44
C ALA A 88 -3.14 13.75 1.90
N ILE A 89 -2.29 14.68 2.35
CA ILE A 89 -1.80 14.70 3.73
C ILE A 89 -2.93 14.96 4.74
N ASP A 90 -3.84 15.90 4.46
CA ASP A 90 -4.98 16.17 5.36
C ASP A 90 -5.90 14.95 5.50
N ASN A 91 -6.10 14.21 4.42
CA ASN A 91 -6.90 12.99 4.43
C ASN A 91 -6.21 11.90 5.26
N LEU A 92 -4.88 11.77 5.18
CA LEU A 92 -4.10 10.85 5.99
C LEU A 92 -4.13 11.23 7.48
N ASP A 93 -3.95 12.50 7.82
CA ASP A 93 -4.08 12.99 9.20
C ASP A 93 -5.48 12.69 9.76
N ARG A 94 -6.51 12.82 8.93
CA ARG A 94 -7.87 12.48 9.32
C ARG A 94 -8.03 10.98 9.51
N ALA A 95 -7.45 10.16 8.62
CA ALA A 95 -7.46 8.71 8.72
C ALA A 95 -6.78 8.21 9.99
N GLU A 96 -5.67 8.83 10.38
CA GLU A 96 -4.95 8.53 11.61
C GLU A 96 -5.81 8.82 12.84
N LYS A 97 -6.42 10.01 12.90
CA LYS A 97 -7.35 10.39 13.99
C LYS A 97 -8.58 9.47 14.09
N LEU A 98 -8.99 8.88 12.97
CA LEU A 98 -10.10 7.92 12.90
C LEU A 98 -9.65 6.46 13.16
N GLY A 99 -8.34 6.21 13.29
CA GLY A 99 -7.77 4.88 13.52
C GLY A 99 -7.75 3.97 12.30
N PHE A 100 -7.84 4.51 11.09
CA PHE A 100 -7.75 3.74 9.84
C PHE A 100 -6.30 3.45 9.43
N ILE A 101 -5.38 4.34 9.79
CA ILE A 101 -3.95 4.17 9.62
C ILE A 101 -3.26 4.42 10.97
N GLU A 102 -2.06 3.87 11.15
CA GLU A 102 -1.28 4.05 12.38
C GLU A 102 -0.61 5.42 12.45
N SER A 103 -0.12 5.93 11.32
CA SER A 103 0.52 7.24 11.22
C SER A 103 0.53 7.75 9.78
N ALA A 104 0.16 9.03 9.60
CA ALA A 104 0.29 9.73 8.33
C ALA A 104 1.76 9.85 7.89
N ASP A 105 2.68 10.07 8.84
CA ASP A 105 4.12 10.13 8.58
C ASP A 105 4.66 8.80 8.05
N SER A 106 4.30 7.68 8.68
CA SER A 106 4.68 6.34 8.19
C SER A 106 4.10 6.07 6.79
N TRP A 107 2.90 6.59 6.50
CA TRP A 107 2.33 6.48 5.15
C TRP A 107 3.15 7.24 4.11
N MET A 108 3.62 8.43 4.45
CA MET A 108 4.50 9.23 3.60
C MET A 108 5.90 8.62 3.47
N GLU A 109 6.41 7.98 4.51
CA GLU A 109 7.66 7.22 4.47
C GLU A 109 7.56 6.06 3.48
N MET A 110 6.49 5.27 3.53
CA MET A 110 6.23 4.20 2.56
C MET A 110 6.23 4.73 1.11
N ARG A 111 5.67 5.94 0.86
CA ARG A 111 5.71 6.58 -0.48
C ARG A 111 7.14 6.89 -0.93
N ARG A 112 7.97 7.39 -0.01
CA ARG A 112 9.39 7.69 -0.29
C ARG A 112 10.16 6.40 -0.58
N LEU A 113 9.95 5.36 0.22
CA LEU A 113 10.57 4.04 0.03
C LEU A 113 10.21 3.44 -1.33
N ARG A 114 8.93 3.50 -1.73
CA ARG A 114 8.51 3.08 -3.07
C ARG A 114 9.29 3.82 -4.15
N ASN A 115 9.36 5.15 -4.06
CA ASN A 115 10.08 5.94 -5.07
C ASN A 115 11.57 5.59 -5.12
N GLN A 116 12.17 5.25 -3.98
CA GLN A 116 13.54 4.77 -3.88
C GLN A 116 13.70 3.40 -4.57
N MET A 117 12.77 2.46 -4.37
CA MET A 117 12.83 1.13 -5.00
C MET A 117 12.61 1.13 -6.52
N VAL A 118 11.91 2.14 -7.06
CA VAL A 118 11.63 2.27 -8.50
C VAL A 118 12.83 2.81 -9.29
N HIS A 119 13.80 3.44 -8.63
CA HIS A 119 14.85 4.13 -9.35
C HIS A 119 15.80 3.13 -10.03
N GLU A 120 15.76 3.06 -11.36
CA GLU A 120 16.58 2.21 -12.26
C GLU A 120 18.10 2.42 -12.15
N TYR A 121 18.56 3.29 -11.23
CA TYR A 121 19.95 3.69 -11.04
C TYR A 121 20.37 3.61 -9.57
N ILE A 122 19.80 2.69 -8.77
CA ILE A 122 20.45 2.36 -7.50
C ILE A 122 21.75 1.61 -7.81
N GLU A 123 22.83 2.35 -8.03
CA GLU A 123 24.19 1.81 -8.15
C GLU A 123 24.64 1.16 -6.82
N ASP A 124 24.03 1.57 -5.71
CA ASP A 124 24.32 1.04 -4.38
C ASP A 124 23.30 -0.03 -3.95
N LEU A 125 23.65 -1.28 -4.19
CA LEU A 125 22.86 -2.45 -3.79
C LEU A 125 22.52 -2.49 -2.28
N ALA A 126 23.32 -1.86 -1.41
CA ALA A 126 23.00 -1.78 0.01
C ALA A 126 21.79 -0.86 0.26
N ILE A 127 21.70 0.25 -0.48
CA ILE A 127 20.54 1.15 -0.44
C ILE A 127 19.29 0.45 -0.94
N LEU A 128 19.38 -0.32 -2.04
CA LEU A 128 18.25 -1.09 -2.57
C LEU A 128 17.78 -2.15 -1.57
N ALA A 129 18.71 -2.97 -1.06
CA ALA A 129 18.39 -4.01 -0.10
C ALA A 129 17.78 -3.43 1.19
N SER A 130 18.29 -2.30 1.66
CA SER A 130 17.72 -1.60 2.83
C SER A 130 16.31 -1.07 2.56
N ALA A 131 16.08 -0.46 1.40
CA ALA A 131 14.77 0.02 1.01
C ALA A 131 13.76 -1.13 0.93
N LEU A 132 14.15 -2.25 0.31
CA LEU A 132 13.30 -3.44 0.16
C LEU A 132 12.95 -4.08 1.50
N ARG A 133 13.92 -4.26 2.39
CA ARG A 133 13.65 -4.75 3.75
C ARG A 133 12.71 -3.82 4.52
N SER A 134 12.88 -2.52 4.37
CA SER A 134 11.99 -1.53 5.00
C SER A 134 10.57 -1.62 4.42
N GLY A 135 10.45 -1.71 3.09
CA GLY A 135 9.17 -1.94 2.40
C GLY A 135 8.47 -3.20 2.88
N HIS A 136 9.20 -4.32 2.96
CA HIS A 136 8.71 -5.59 3.51
C HIS A 136 8.19 -5.42 4.95
N ALA A 137 8.95 -4.75 5.83
CA ALA A 137 8.54 -4.50 7.21
C ALA A 137 7.24 -3.67 7.31
N PHE A 138 6.95 -2.82 6.32
CA PHE A 138 5.72 -2.04 6.26
C PHE A 138 4.51 -2.79 5.68
N VAL A 139 4.71 -3.91 4.96
CA VAL A 139 3.61 -4.67 4.34
C VAL A 139 2.50 -5.04 5.34
N PRO A 140 2.80 -5.56 6.55
CA PRO A 140 1.76 -5.88 7.52
C PRO A 140 0.92 -4.66 7.93
N SER A 141 1.55 -3.50 8.16
CA SER A 141 0.86 -2.27 8.55
C SER A 141 0.02 -1.69 7.40
N LEU A 142 0.54 -1.72 6.17
CA LEU A 142 -0.20 -1.30 4.98
C LEU A 142 -1.44 -2.17 4.74
N VAL A 143 -1.28 -3.50 4.81
CA VAL A 143 -2.40 -4.45 4.63
C VAL A 143 -3.43 -4.34 5.75
N LYS A 144 -2.99 -4.15 6.99
CA LYS A 144 -3.88 -3.91 8.13
C LYS A 144 -4.73 -2.65 7.91
N SER A 145 -4.09 -1.55 7.54
CA SER A 145 -4.77 -0.28 7.25
C SER A 145 -5.76 -0.41 6.09
N ALA A 146 -5.37 -1.10 5.02
CA ALA A 146 -6.23 -1.39 3.88
C ALA A 146 -7.49 -2.17 4.29
N ARG A 147 -7.33 -3.21 5.12
CA ARG A 147 -8.44 -4.04 5.62
C ARG A 147 -9.36 -3.27 6.56
N LEU A 148 -8.84 -2.39 7.41
CA LEU A 148 -9.66 -1.52 8.27
C LEU A 148 -10.54 -0.58 7.43
N CYS A 149 -9.98 0.02 6.38
CA CYS A 149 -10.72 0.83 5.43
C CYS A 149 -11.83 0.02 4.71
N VAL A 150 -11.50 -1.19 4.25
CA VAL A 150 -12.46 -2.11 3.61
C VAL A 150 -13.60 -2.47 4.55
N GLU A 151 -13.29 -2.88 5.78
CA GLU A 151 -14.28 -3.24 6.79
C GLU A 151 -15.20 -2.05 7.08
N ARG A 152 -14.63 -0.86 7.20
CA ARG A 152 -15.41 0.36 7.39
C ARG A 152 -16.33 0.65 6.20
N ALA A 153 -15.86 0.43 4.96
CA ALA A 153 -16.67 0.60 3.76
C ALA A 153 -17.89 -0.33 3.78
N HIS A 154 -17.68 -1.62 4.08
CA HIS A 154 -18.77 -2.60 4.14
C HIS A 154 -19.81 -2.24 5.20
N ARG A 155 -19.38 -1.77 6.39
CA ARG A 155 -20.29 -1.32 7.45
C ARG A 155 -21.11 -0.07 7.10
N LEU A 156 -20.69 0.73 6.13
CA LEU A 156 -21.42 1.93 5.68
C LEU A 156 -22.44 1.62 4.58
N ILE A 157 -22.25 0.53 3.83
CA ILE A 157 -23.10 0.12 2.71
C ILE A 157 -24.20 -0.86 3.16
N THR A 158 -24.01 -1.52 4.30
CA THR A 158 -25.00 -2.44 4.90
C THR A 158 -26.04 -1.66 5.70
#